data_AF-A0A1I8B4X5-F1
#
_entry.id   AF-A0A1I8B4X5-F1
#
_cell.length_a   1.000
_cell.length_b   1.000
_cell.length_c   1.000
_cell.angle_alpha   90.00
_cell.angle_beta   90.00
_cell.angle_gamma   90.00
#
_symmetry.space_group_name_H-M   'P 1'
#
loop_
_entity.id
_entity.type
_entity.pdbx_description
1 polymer ?
#
loop_
_entity_poly.entity_id
_entity_poly.type
_entity_poly.pdbx_seq_one_letter_code
_entity_poly.pdbx_strand_id
1 'polypeptide(L)' 'MQRGEELYFAQHYCNTFLITAFLSSYSFWMGYLMPTNRLIYYIRKHVYILGYHIDGKEALPPEWIPIEEHWLFDHLIKQY' A
#
# COMPACT_ATOMS: atom_id res chain seq x y z
N MET A 1 -0.15 19.83 -5.63
CA MET A 1 -0.60 18.86 -6.64
C MET A 1 -2.12 18.93 -6.72
N GLN A 2 -2.66 19.06 -7.93
CA GLN A 2 -4.09 18.94 -8.19
C GLN A 2 -4.50 17.45 -8.15
N ARG A 3 -5.78 17.18 -7.83
CA ARG A 3 -6.33 15.82 -7.87
C ARG A 3 -6.15 15.25 -9.28
N GLY A 4 -5.45 14.13 -9.40
CA GLY A 4 -5.18 13.44 -10.67
C GLY A 4 -3.72 13.49 -11.13
N GLU A 5 -2.94 14.52 -10.73
CA GLU A 5 -1.52 14.60 -11.08
C GLU A 5 -0.72 13.46 -10.44
N GLU A 6 -1.05 13.11 -9.19
CA GLU A 6 -0.42 12.02 -8.45
C GLU A 6 -0.71 10.66 -9.10
N LEU A 7 -1.95 10.44 -9.54
CA LEU A 7 -2.34 9.20 -10.22
C LEU A 7 -1.66 9.10 -11.59
N TYR A 8 -1.66 10.18 -12.36
CA TYR A 8 -0.95 10.23 -13.63
C TYR A 8 0.53 9.94 -13.44
N PHE A 9 1.16 10.56 -12.43
CA PHE A 9 2.55 10.33 -12.09
C PHE A 9 2.80 8.85 -11.74
N ALA A 10 1.98 8.28 -10.85
CA ALA A 10 2.11 6.89 -10.44
C ALA A 10 1.99 5.91 -11.62
N GLN A 11 0.99 6.11 -12.49
CA GLN A 11 0.75 5.22 -13.64
C GLN A 11 1.88 5.26 -14.68
N HIS A 12 2.48 6.42 -14.92
CA HIS A 12 3.41 6.62 -16.03
C HIS A 12 4.88 6.51 -15.62
N TYR A 13 5.21 6.89 -14.39
CA TYR A 13 6.60 7.03 -13.95
C TYR A 13 6.98 6.04 -12.84
N CYS A 14 6.03 5.51 -12.08
CA CYS A 14 6.34 4.55 -11.02
C CYS A 14 6.30 3.10 -11.55
N ASN A 15 7.37 2.36 -11.25
CA ASN A 15 7.43 0.91 -11.49
C ASN A 15 6.79 0.12 -10.34
N THR A 16 6.61 0.75 -9.19
CA THR A 16 6.18 0.13 -7.95
C THR A 16 5.43 1.16 -7.10
N PHE A 17 4.45 0.71 -6.32
CA PHE A 17 3.71 1.55 -5.38
C PHE A 17 3.73 0.93 -3.98
N LEU A 18 3.97 1.73 -2.94
CA LEU A 18 3.97 1.29 -1.55
C LEU A 18 2.83 1.98 -0.79
N ILE A 19 1.97 1.16 -0.19
CA ILE A 19 0.85 1.59 0.64
C ILE A 19 1.24 1.47 2.11
N THR A 20 1.45 2.61 2.77
CA THR A 20 1.78 2.64 4.21
C THR A 20 0.54 2.68 5.10
N ALA A 21 -0.60 3.08 4.55
CA ALA A 21 -1.90 3.15 5.23
C ALA A 21 -2.92 2.28 4.47
N PHE A 22 -2.90 0.96 4.69
CA PHE A 22 -3.69 0.01 3.89
C PHE A 22 -5.23 0.22 3.97
N LEU A 23 -5.72 0.88 5.01
CA LEU A 23 -7.14 1.27 5.17
C LEU A 23 -7.51 2.58 4.46
N SER A 24 -6.55 3.29 3.88
CA SER A 24 -6.84 4.53 3.16
C SER A 24 -7.47 4.22 1.80
N SER A 25 -8.67 4.76 1.58
CA SER A 25 -9.39 4.66 0.30
C SER A 25 -8.60 5.29 -0.84
N TYR A 26 -7.83 6.35 -0.55
CA TYR A 26 -6.95 6.98 -1.54
C TYR A 26 -5.87 6.00 -2.01
N SER A 27 -5.13 5.37 -1.09
CA SER A 27 -4.07 4.44 -1.47
C SER A 27 -4.60 3.18 -2.14
N PHE A 28 -5.80 2.72 -1.73
CA PHE A 28 -6.49 1.63 -2.42
C PHE A 28 -6.73 1.99 -3.89
N TRP A 29 -7.35 3.14 -4.17
CA TRP A 29 -7.65 3.52 -5.55
C TRP A 29 -6.40 3.81 -6.37
N MET A 30 -5.36 4.38 -5.76
CA MET A 30 -4.07 4.57 -6.41
C MET A 30 -3.45 3.23 -6.84
N GLY A 31 -3.41 2.24 -5.94
CA GLY A 31 -2.93 0.89 -6.27
C GLY A 31 -3.82 0.21 -7.31
N TYR A 32 -5.13 0.25 -7.15
CA TYR A 32 -6.08 -0.42 -8.04
C TYR A 32 -6.04 0.09 -9.48
N LEU A 33 -5.74 1.39 -9.67
CA LEU A 33 -5.66 2.01 -10.99
C LEU A 33 -4.26 1.95 -11.60
N MET A 34 -3.25 1.41 -10.90
CA MET A 34 -1.93 1.18 -11.48
C MET A 34 -2.00 0.12 -12.59
N PRO A 35 -1.10 0.18 -13.59
CA PRO A 35 -1.01 -0.87 -14.60
C PRO A 35 -0.75 -2.24 -13.95
N THR A 36 -1.38 -3.29 -14.47
CA THR A 36 -1.38 -4.65 -13.88
C THR A 36 -0.02 -5.32 -13.81
N ASN A 37 0.97 -4.81 -14.56
CA ASN A 37 2.35 -5.30 -14.53
C ASN A 37 3.23 -4.60 -13.47
N ARG A 38 2.66 -3.73 -12.64
CA ARG A 38 3.39 -3.03 -11.57
C ARG A 38 3.20 -3.72 -10.24
N LEU A 39 4.25 -3.74 -9.44
CA LEU A 39 4.22 -4.31 -8.10
C LEU A 39 3.59 -3.31 -7.13
N ILE A 40 2.62 -3.78 -6.36
CA ILE A 40 1.97 -2.99 -5.32
C ILE A 40 2.27 -3.66 -4.00
N TYR A 41 2.94 -2.93 -3.12
CA TYR A 41 3.25 -3.36 -1.77
C TYR A 41 2.35 -2.66 -0.78
N TYR A 42 2.04 -3.30 0.34
CA TYR A 42 1.39 -2.63 1.47
C TYR A 42 2.00 -3.08 2.79
N ILE A 43 2.07 -2.15 3.75
CA ILE A 43 2.44 -2.50 5.13
C ILE A 43 1.27 -3.26 5.73
N ARG A 44 1.48 -4.56 5.98
CA ARG A 44 0.49 -5.40 6.65
C ARG A 44 0.37 -4.96 8.09
N LYS A 45 -0.86 -4.70 8.51
CA LYS A 45 -1.20 -4.40 9.90
C LYS A 45 -2.44 -5.17 10.29
N HIS A 46 -2.51 -5.47 11.57
CA HIS A 46 -3.68 -6.03 12.22
C HIS A 46 -4.42 -4.88 12.91
N VAL A 47 -5.60 -4.52 12.42
CA VAL A 47 -6.36 -3.37 12.95
C VAL A 47 -7.71 -3.87 13.47
N TYR A 48 -8.11 -3.36 14.64
CA TYR A 48 -9.42 -3.60 15.21
C TYR A 48 -10.31 -2.38 14.99
N ILE A 49 -11.40 -2.53 14.22
CA ILE A 49 -12.39 -1.48 13.99
C ILE A 49 -13.74 -1.96 14.51
N LEU A 50 -14.33 -1.23 15.46
CA LEU A 50 -15.64 -1.56 16.05
C LEU A 50 -15.74 -3.01 16.57
N GLY A 51 -14.63 -3.56 17.09
CA GLY A 51 -14.55 -4.93 17.60
C GLY A 51 -14.25 -6.00 16.55
N TYR A 52 -14.17 -5.65 15.26
CA TYR A 52 -13.80 -6.56 14.18
C TYR A 52 -12.30 -6.48 13.90
N HIS A 53 -11.66 -7.65 13.83
CA HIS A 53 -10.27 -7.77 13.37
C HIS A 53 -10.22 -7.70 11.85
N ILE A 54 -9.43 -6.79 11.31
CA ILE A 54 -9.19 -6.63 9.87
C ILE A 54 -7.71 -6.90 9.61
N ASP A 55 -7.44 -7.93 8.80
CA ASP A 55 -6.12 -8.19 8.25
C ASP A 55 -6.05 -7.59 6.84
N GLY A 56 -5.01 -6.79 6.58
CA GLY A 56 -4.76 -6.23 5.24
C GLY A 56 -4.69 -7.30 4.14
N LYS A 57 -4.25 -8.53 4.49
CA LYS A 57 -4.20 -9.67 3.55
C LYS A 57 -5.57 -10.14 3.08
N GLU A 58 -6.59 -9.97 3.91
CA GLU A 58 -7.97 -10.34 3.58
C GLU A 58 -8.74 -9.18 2.93
N ALA A 59 -8.36 -7.95 3.28
CA ALA A 59 -9.04 -6.73 2.83
C ALA A 59 -8.56 -6.19 1.46
N LEU A 60 -7.38 -6.61 1.00
CA LEU A 60 -6.76 -6.09 -0.23
C LEU A 60 -6.67 -7.15 -1.33
N PRO A 61 -6.49 -6.74 -2.61
CA PRO A 61 -6.33 -7.68 -3.71
C PRO A 61 -5.19 -8.68 -3.46
N PRO A 62 -5.39 -9.98 -3.74
CA PRO A 62 -4.44 -11.02 -3.41
C PRO A 62 -3.10 -10.92 -4.15
N GLU A 63 -3.09 -10.24 -5.30
CA GLU A 63 -1.89 -9.96 -6.08
C GLU A 63 -1.00 -8.86 -5.47
N TRP A 64 -1.50 -8.11 -4.49
CA TRP A 64 -0.69 -7.12 -3.77
C TRP A 64 0.17 -7.80 -2.71
N ILE A 65 1.39 -7.29 -2.57
CA ILE A 65 2.44 -7.94 -1.79
C ILE A 65 2.47 -7.35 -0.38
N PRO A 66 2.14 -8.12 0.67
CA PRO A 66 2.30 -7.66 2.04
C PRO A 66 3.78 -7.51 2.38
N ILE A 67 4.11 -6.41 3.06
CA ILE A 67 5.37 -6.22 3.78
C ILE A 67 5.04 -6.19 5.27
N GLU A 68 5.71 -7.05 6.03
CA GLU A 68 5.56 -7.06 7.47
C GLU A 68 6.17 -5.80 8.09
N GLU A 69 5.44 -5.15 9.01
CA GLU A 69 5.84 -3.85 9.55
C GLU A 69 7.22 -3.88 10.24
N HIS A 70 7.58 -4.99 10.90
CA HIS A 70 8.90 -5.15 11.52
C HIS A 70 10.05 -5.10 10.50
N TRP A 71 9.84 -5.58 9.27
CA TRP A 71 10.84 -5.54 8.21
C TRP A 71 11.24 -4.10 7.86
N LEU A 72 10.27 -3.17 7.84
CA LEU A 72 10.55 -1.74 7.63
C LEU A 72 11.40 -1.16 8.76
N PHE A 73 11.07 -1.46 10.02
CA PHE A 73 11.85 -0.96 11.16
C PHE A 73 13.29 -1.45 11.12
N ASP A 74 13.50 -2.72 10.78
CA ASP A 74 14.83 -3.32 10.75
C ASP A 74 15.72 -2.82 9.60
N HIS A 75 15.13 -2.46 8.46
CA HIS A 75 15.90 -2.14 7.25
C HIS A 75 15.92 -0.65 6.88
N LEU A 76 14.93 0.14 7.31
CA LEU A 76 14.82 1.56 6.94
C LEU A 76 15.10 2.52 8.10
N ILE A 77 14.77 2.14 9.34
CA ILE A 77 14.86 3.05 10.49
C ILE A 77 16.18 2.90 11.25
N LYS A 78 16.77 1.69 11.31
CA LYS A 78 18.07 1.46 11.96
C LYS A 78 19.29 1.96 11.16
N GLN A 79 19.09 2.51 9.97
CA GLN A 79 20.17 3.06 9.14
C GLN A 79 20.42 4.56 9.38
N TYR A 80 19.67 5.20 10.29
CA TYR A 80 19.83 6.58 10.74
C TYR A 80 19.94 6.64 12.26
#